data_AF-A0A3P6T3X5-F1
#
_entry.id   AF-A0A3P6T3X5-F1
#
_cell.length_a   1.000
_cell.length_b   1.000
_cell.length_c   1.000
_cell.angle_alpha   90.00
_cell.angle_beta   90.00
_cell.angle_gamma   90.00
#
_symmetry.space_group_name_H-M   'P 1'
#
loop_
_entity.id
_entity.type
_entity.pdbx_description
1 polymer ?
#
loop_
_entity_poly.entity_id
_entity_poly.type
_entity_poly.pdbx_seq_one_letter_code
_entity_poly.pdbx_strand_id
1 'polypeptide(L)'
;MVLSVSSKCLGQSCSANGVTAEQREAFLRGHNDYRAKLASGQVTNKDGKPMPRGNIPSVSWDCGLEEAAKKWADDCKLIPAPLWERSGAGENMFTIYAPNNADGNERHS
;
A
#
# COMPACT_ATOMS: atom_id res chain seq x y z
N MET A 1 18.59 -9.05 20.87
CA MET A 1 17.66 -8.72 21.96
C MET A 1 18.13 -7.43 22.61
N VAL A 2 17.37 -6.35 22.44
CA VAL A 2 17.48 -5.11 23.22
C VAL A 2 16.05 -4.69 23.49
N LEU A 3 15.70 -4.55 24.77
CA LEU A 3 14.40 -4.06 25.23
C LEU A 3 14.52 -2.56 25.48
N SER A 4 13.72 -1.77 24.76
CA SER A 4 13.44 -0.37 25.10
C SER A 4 11.94 -0.15 24.92
N VAL A 5 11.26 0.18 26.01
CA VAL A 5 9.85 0.56 25.99
C VAL A 5 9.83 2.08 25.99
N SER A 6 9.59 2.67 24.82
CA SER A 6 9.22 4.08 24.69
C SER A 6 7.89 4.10 23.96
N SER A 7 6.84 4.64 24.60
CA SER A 7 5.57 4.91 23.95
C SER A 7 5.78 5.92 22.82
N LYS A 8 6.01 5.40 21.62
CA LYS A 8 5.65 5.97 20.33
C LYS A 8 5.16 4.78 19.51
N CYS A 9 3.96 4.85 18.95
CA CYS A 9 3.61 3.95 17.85
C CYS A 9 4.75 4.07 16.83
N LEU A 10 5.57 3.03 16.68
CA LEU A 10 6.73 3.04 15.80
C LEU A 10 6.24 2.91 14.36
N GLY A 11 5.61 3.97 13.86
CA GLY A 11 5.54 4.22 12.43
C GLY A 11 6.97 4.40 11.94
N GLN A 12 7.37 3.59 10.96
CA GLN A 12 8.67 3.71 10.31
C GLN A 12 8.90 5.17 9.88
N SER A 13 10.01 5.76 10.33
CA SER A 13 10.31 7.18 10.11
C SER A 13 10.89 7.40 8.71
N CYS A 14 10.02 7.56 7.72
CA CYS A 14 10.40 8.08 6.39
C CYS A 14 10.42 9.62 6.41
N SER A 15 10.94 10.23 5.33
CA SER A 15 10.93 11.69 5.17
C SER A 15 9.49 12.23 5.22
N ALA A 16 9.31 13.44 5.75
CA ALA A 16 8.02 14.12 5.76
C ALA A 16 7.68 14.59 4.33
N ASN A 17 7.01 13.73 3.56
CA ASN A 17 6.60 13.97 2.15
C ASN A 17 5.08 14.07 1.98
N GLY A 18 4.32 14.12 3.08
CA GLY A 18 2.86 14.13 3.08
C GLY A 18 2.21 12.75 3.23
N VAL A 19 2.98 11.66 3.21
CA VAL A 19 2.50 10.33 3.62
C VAL A 19 2.57 10.23 5.16
N THR A 20 1.46 9.92 5.82
CA THR A 20 1.39 9.82 7.29
C THR A 20 1.77 8.43 7.79
N ALA A 21 2.10 8.28 9.08
CA ALA A 21 2.42 6.98 9.68
C ALA A 21 1.22 6.02 9.58
N GLU A 22 0.01 6.53 9.78
CA GLU A 22 -1.24 5.78 9.72
C GLU A 22 -1.51 5.28 8.29
N GLN A 23 -1.21 6.09 7.27
CA GLN A 23 -1.32 5.67 5.87
C GLN A 23 -0.32 4.54 5.55
N ARG A 24 0.95 4.68 5.98
CA ARG A 24 1.96 3.61 5.82
C ARG A 24 1.49 2.31 6.46
N GLU A 25 0.99 2.39 7.69
CA GLU A 25 0.48 1.23 8.42
C GLU A 25 -0.73 0.60 7.70
N ALA A 26 -1.67 1.41 7.22
CA ALA A 26 -2.84 0.93 6.49
C ALA A 26 -2.45 0.18 5.20
N PHE A 27 -1.52 0.73 4.40
CA PHE A 27 -1.04 0.07 3.20
C PHE A 27 -0.28 -1.22 3.52
N LEU A 28 0.63 -1.19 4.50
CA LEU A 28 1.43 -2.36 4.88
C LEU A 28 0.55 -3.49 5.43
N ARG A 29 -0.39 -3.16 6.33
CA ARG A 29 -1.34 -4.13 6.87
C ARG A 29 -2.23 -4.70 5.79
N GLY A 30 -2.81 -3.86 4.93
CA GLY A 30 -3.67 -4.33 3.84
C GLY A 30 -2.98 -5.35 2.94
N HIS A 31 -1.74 -5.06 2.50
CA HIS A 31 -0.97 -5.99 1.67
C HIS A 31 -0.67 -7.30 2.40
N ASN A 32 -0.22 -7.24 3.65
CA ASN A 32 0.12 -8.45 4.41
C ASN A 32 -1.12 -9.28 4.76
N ASP A 33 -2.27 -8.65 5.04
CA ASP A 33 -3.53 -9.34 5.29
C ASP A 33 -4.00 -10.11 4.05
N TYR A 34 -3.95 -9.51 2.86
CA TYR A 34 -4.30 -10.21 1.61
C TYR A 34 -3.32 -11.34 1.28
N ARG A 35 -2.01 -11.11 1.47
CA ARG A 35 -0.99 -12.15 1.27
C ARG A 35 -1.20 -13.35 2.20
N ALA A 36 -1.52 -13.11 3.47
CA ALA A 36 -1.82 -14.15 4.45
C ALA A 36 -3.12 -14.93 4.11
N LYS A 37 -4.19 -14.23 3.70
CA LYS A 37 -5.44 -14.86 3.25
C LYS A 37 -5.20 -15.75 2.03
N LEU A 38 -4.41 -15.29 1.06
CA LEU A 38 -4.07 -16.08 -0.12
C LEU A 38 -3.20 -17.30 0.26
N ALA A 39 -2.16 -17.10 1.07
CA ALA A 39 -1.27 -18.17 1.53
C ALA A 39 -2.02 -19.31 2.24
N SER A 40 -3.02 -18.95 3.06
CA SER A 40 -3.85 -19.90 3.81
C SER A 40 -4.98 -20.55 3.01
N GLY A 41 -5.15 -20.18 1.73
CA GLY A 41 -6.18 -20.75 0.86
C GLY A 41 -7.60 -20.24 1.14
N GLN A 42 -7.74 -19.06 1.77
CA GLN A 42 -9.04 -18.46 2.10
C GLN A 42 -9.62 -17.61 0.96
N VAL A 43 -8.93 -17.51 -0.17
CA VAL A 43 -9.32 -16.65 -1.31
C VAL A 43 -9.83 -17.52 -2.45
N THR A 44 -10.96 -17.13 -3.05
CA THR A 44 -11.47 -17.71 -4.29
C THR A 44 -11.23 -16.76 -5.46
N ASN A 45 -11.09 -17.31 -6.67
CA ASN A 45 -11.00 -16.54 -7.89
C ASN A 45 -12.40 -16.07 -8.36
N LYS A 46 -12.45 -15.34 -9.48
CA LYS A 46 -13.70 -14.84 -10.07
C LYS A 46 -14.72 -15.94 -10.43
N ASP A 47 -14.27 -17.17 -10.66
CA ASP A 47 -15.11 -18.32 -10.99
C ASP A 47 -15.54 -19.12 -9.74
N GLY A 48 -15.26 -18.58 -8.53
CA GLY A 48 -15.57 -19.23 -7.26
C GLY A 48 -14.63 -20.38 -6.88
N LYS A 49 -13.56 -20.62 -7.65
CA LYS A 49 -12.60 -21.69 -7.37
C LYS A 49 -11.58 -21.24 -6.32
N PRO A 50 -11.25 -22.08 -5.31
CA PRO A 50 -10.20 -21.75 -4.35
C PRO A 50 -8.86 -21.49 -5.04
N MET A 51 -8.17 -20.43 -4.62
CA MET A 51 -6.80 -20.16 -5.05
C MET A 51 -5.82 -21.13 -4.40
N PRO A 52 -4.69 -21.46 -5.04
CA PRO A 52 -3.68 -22.33 -4.45
C PRO A 52 -3.14 -21.75 -3.13
N ARG A 53 -3.10 -22.60 -2.10
CA ARG A 53 -2.39 -22.31 -0.85
C ARG A 53 -0.88 -22.39 -1.07
N GLY A 54 -0.10 -21.69 -0.25
CA GLY A 54 1.35 -21.70 -0.37
C GLY A 54 2.05 -20.85 0.68
N ASN A 55 3.36 -20.67 0.52
CA ASN A 55 4.15 -19.79 1.38
C ASN A 55 4.34 -18.44 0.70
N ILE A 56 3.67 -17.41 1.22
CA ILE A 56 3.76 -16.05 0.70
C ILE A 56 4.31 -15.17 1.84
N PRO A 57 5.57 -14.72 1.79
CA PRO A 57 6.17 -13.96 2.88
C PRO A 57 5.53 -12.58 3.03
N SER A 58 5.47 -12.04 4.24
CA SER A 58 5.08 -10.64 4.46
C SER A 58 6.06 -9.68 3.79
N VAL A 59 5.58 -8.53 3.37
CA VAL A 59 6.41 -7.40 2.94
C VAL A 59 6.65 -6.43 4.10
N SER A 60 7.70 -5.63 3.97
CA SER A 60 8.01 -4.52 4.88
C SER A 60 7.94 -3.20 4.12
N TRP A 61 7.87 -2.09 4.85
CA TRP A 61 7.82 -0.77 4.25
C TRP A 61 9.23 -0.30 3.88
N ASP A 62 9.36 0.31 2.70
CA ASP A 62 10.61 0.86 2.20
C ASP A 62 10.42 2.35 1.88
N CYS A 63 11.20 3.20 2.55
CA CYS A 63 11.06 4.66 2.40
C CYS A 63 11.52 5.17 1.02
N GLY A 64 12.42 4.46 0.32
CA GLY A 64 12.86 4.83 -1.02
C GLY A 64 11.77 4.53 -2.06
N LEU A 65 11.08 3.39 -1.92
CA LEU A 65 9.91 3.08 -2.74
C LEU A 65 8.76 4.07 -2.50
N GLU A 66 8.54 4.48 -1.25
CA GLU A 66 7.58 5.53 -0.91
C GLU A 66 7.94 6.86 -1.58
N GLU A 67 9.20 7.28 -1.51
CA GLU A 67 9.65 8.54 -2.11
C GLU A 67 9.45 8.54 -3.62
N ALA A 68 9.82 7.44 -4.31
CA ALA A 68 9.60 7.29 -5.74
C ALA A 68 8.11 7.34 -6.10
N ALA A 69 7.28 6.57 -5.38
CA ALA A 69 5.84 6.54 -5.62
C ALA A 69 5.17 7.90 -5.34
N LYS A 70 5.57 8.59 -4.27
CA LYS A 70 5.04 9.90 -3.91
C LYS A 70 5.44 10.96 -4.94
N LYS A 71 6.71 10.98 -5.34
CA LYS A 71 7.20 11.88 -6.40
C LYS A 71 6.40 11.71 -7.70
N TRP A 72 6.09 10.47 -8.08
CA TRP A 72 5.28 10.21 -9.28
C TRP A 72 3.80 10.57 -9.10
N ALA A 73 3.23 10.33 -7.91
CA ALA A 73 1.85 10.71 -7.61
C ALA A 73 1.65 12.24 -7.66
N ASP A 74 2.66 13.02 -7.27
CA ASP A 74 2.62 14.49 -7.30
C ASP A 74 2.52 15.08 -8.71
N ASP A 75 2.89 14.32 -9.74
CA ASP A 75 2.71 14.71 -11.14
C ASP A 75 1.23 14.68 -11.59
N CYS A 76 0.33 14.10 -10.77
CA CYS A 76 -1.11 13.99 -11.05
C CYS A 76 -1.43 13.33 -12.40
N LYS A 77 -0.60 12.37 -12.83
CA LYS A 77 -0.78 11.61 -14.08
C LYS A 77 -1.18 10.18 -13.77
N LEU A 78 -2.22 9.69 -14.44
CA LEU A 78 -2.63 8.28 -14.36
C LEU A 78 -1.93 7.44 -15.44
N ILE A 79 -0.59 7.49 -15.47
CA ILE A 79 0.25 6.62 -16.31
C ILE A 79 1.38 6.02 -15.44
N PRO A 80 1.89 4.81 -15.74
CA PRO A 80 2.98 4.24 -14.95
C PRO A 80 4.28 5.03 -15.05
N ALA A 81 5.05 5.10 -13.97
CA ALA A 81 6.38 5.70 -13.95
C ALA A 81 7.35 4.92 -14.84
N PRO A 82 8.26 5.61 -15.56
CA PRO A 82 9.37 4.97 -16.24
C PRO A 82 10.18 4.09 -15.27
N LEU A 83 10.62 2.91 -15.72
CA LEU A 83 11.31 1.92 -14.86
C LEU A 83 12.51 2.50 -14.10
N TRP A 84 13.24 3.43 -14.72
CA TRP A 84 14.42 4.05 -14.13
C TRP A 84 14.09 5.03 -12.98
N GLU A 85 12.88 5.62 -12.97
CA GLU A 85 12.43 6.51 -11.88
C GLU A 85 12.01 5.74 -10.62
N ARG A 86 11.69 4.45 -10.77
CA ARG A 86 11.31 3.54 -9.67
C ARG A 86 12.33 2.43 -9.42
N SER A 87 13.58 2.62 -9.87
CA SER A 87 14.69 1.66 -9.70
C SER A 87 14.35 0.20 -10.09
N GLY A 88 13.48 0.03 -11.10
CA GLY A 88 12.99 -1.28 -11.55
C GLY A 88 11.91 -1.92 -10.66
N ALA A 89 11.45 -1.28 -9.59
CA ALA A 89 10.39 -1.78 -8.73
C ALA A 89 9.04 -1.84 -9.46
N GLY A 90 8.17 -2.82 -9.18
CA GLY A 90 6.80 -2.86 -9.73
C GLY A 90 5.92 -1.71 -9.22
N GLU A 91 4.81 -1.41 -9.92
CA GLU A 91 3.95 -0.27 -9.60
C GLU A 91 2.46 -0.61 -9.77
N ASN A 92 1.66 -0.23 -8.78
CA ASN A 92 0.20 -0.20 -8.83
C ASN A 92 -0.26 1.24 -8.65
N MET A 93 -1.31 1.65 -9.36
CA MET A 93 -1.80 3.03 -9.35
C MET A 93 -3.33 3.03 -9.27
N PHE A 94 -3.87 3.92 -8.45
CA PHE A 94 -5.31 4.05 -8.24
C PHE A 94 -5.66 5.52 -8.01
N THR A 95 -6.81 5.94 -8.52
CA THR A 95 -7.35 7.29 -8.29
C THR A 95 -8.84 7.18 -7.96
N ILE A 96 -9.32 8.06 -7.09
CA ILE A 96 -10.75 8.25 -6.84
C ILE A 96 -11.11 9.66 -7.31
N TYR A 97 -12.16 9.76 -8.12
CA TYR A 97 -12.72 11.05 -8.48
C TYR A 97 -13.78 11.41 -7.45
N ALA A 98 -13.43 12.29 -6.53
CA ALA A 98 -14.42 12.99 -5.71
C ALA A 98 -14.94 14.18 -6.55
N PRO A 99 -16.23 14.20 -6.96
CA PRO A 99 -16.80 15.44 -7.50
C PRO A 99 -16.64 16.53 -6.44
N ASN A 100 -16.46 17.79 -6.87
CA ASN A 100 -16.21 18.96 -6.00
C ASN A 100 -17.32 19.28 -4.97
N ASN A 101 -18.25 18.37 -4.74
CA ASN A 101 -19.28 18.50 -3.74
C ASN A 101 -18.75 17.88 -2.44
N ALA A 102 -18.03 18.70 -1.68
CA ALA A 102 -18.07 18.62 -0.23
C ALA A 102 -19.51 18.91 0.24
N ASP A 103 -20.43 18.00 -0.07
CA ASP A 103 -21.72 17.90 0.58
C ASP A 103 -22.10 16.42 0.55
N GLY A 104 -22.13 15.85 1.75
CA GLY A 104 -22.07 14.42 1.97
C GLY A 104 -23.22 13.68 1.31
N ASN A 105 -22.91 12.71 0.45
CA ASN A 105 -23.60 11.43 0.41
C ASN A 105 -22.76 10.41 -0.38
N GLU A 106 -22.80 9.17 0.08
CA GLU A 106 -22.01 8.02 -0.29
C GLU A 106 -22.20 7.59 -1.75
N ARG A 107 -21.14 7.02 -2.35
CA ARG A 107 -21.20 5.68 -2.95
C ARG A 107 -19.80 5.17 -3.34
N HIS A 108 -19.33 4.21 -2.54
CA HIS A 108 -18.36 3.20 -2.96
C HIS A 108 -18.95 2.41 -4.14
N SER A 109 -18.15 2.21 -5.19
CA SER A 109 -18.33 1.16 -6.18
C SER A 109 -17.03 0.38 -6.31
#